data_AF-A0A7C6IFX8-F1
#
_entry.id   AF-A0A7C6IFX8-F1
#
_cell.length_a   1.000
_cell.length_b   1.000
_cell.length_c   1.000
_cell.angle_alpha   90.00
_cell.angle_beta   90.00
_cell.angle_gamma   90.00
#
_symmetry.space_group_name_H-M   'P 1'
#
loop_
_entity.id
_entity.type
_entity.pdbx_description
1 polymer ?
#
loop_
_entity_poly.entity_id
_entity_poly.type
_entity_poly.pdbx_seq_one_letter_code
_entity_poly.pdbx_strand_id
1 'polypeptide(L)'
;MSSDDKKGLFTDGTEATARVTAVPLSDVDTHARGEASIGTLVQSASAQVSALVRSEVELAKAEIAGEAKKAGVGAGFFAVAGVVALYSSFFLFFFLAELLAEWLPRWAAFLIVFVLMLVIAGVAAFIGLKKVKTVGKPEKTIQSVQDLKTVIPAGDASRRPEHSTSHGLYT
;
A
#
# COMPACT_ATOMS: atom_id res chain seq x y z
N MET A 1 6.50 -62.99 35.25
CA MET A 1 7.20 -62.45 36.45
C MET A 1 7.55 -61.01 36.09
N SER A 2 7.04 -59.94 36.70
CA SER A 2 6.51 -59.73 38.05
C SER A 2 5.31 -58.76 38.01
N SER A 3 4.34 -59.03 38.87
CA SER A 3 3.30 -58.11 39.34
C SER A 3 3.87 -57.09 40.33
N ASP A 4 3.19 -55.95 40.48
CA ASP A 4 2.84 -55.23 41.74
C ASP A 4 2.70 -53.72 41.45
N ASP A 5 1.49 -53.16 41.49
CA ASP A 5 0.71 -52.73 42.67
C ASP A 5 1.20 -51.42 43.31
N LYS A 6 0.36 -50.38 43.18
CA LYS A 6 -0.08 -49.43 44.23
C LYS A 6 -1.08 -48.45 43.61
N LYS A 7 -2.38 -48.65 43.85
CA LYS A 7 -3.14 -48.28 45.06
C LYS A 7 -3.40 -46.78 45.13
N GLY A 8 -4.66 -46.44 45.00
CA GLY A 8 -5.15 -45.10 44.77
C GLY A 8 -5.09 -44.15 45.96
N LEU A 9 -5.51 -42.93 45.66
CA LEU A 9 -5.96 -41.92 46.60
C LEU A 9 -7.38 -41.51 46.19
N PHE A 10 -8.38 -42.09 46.86
CA PHE A 10 -9.62 -41.39 47.14
C PHE A 10 -9.41 -40.48 48.36
N THR A 11 -10.28 -39.49 48.51
CA THR A 11 -10.50 -38.54 49.62
C THR A 11 -10.15 -37.11 49.20
N ASP A 12 -10.86 -36.06 49.59
CA ASP A 12 -12.26 -35.87 49.97
C ASP A 12 -12.54 -34.40 49.74
N GLY A 13 -13.82 -34.04 49.72
CA GLY A 13 -14.27 -32.67 49.52
C GLY A 13 -13.55 -31.63 50.38
N THR A 14 -13.26 -30.50 49.77
CA THR A 14 -13.40 -29.22 50.45
C THR A 14 -14.10 -28.29 49.48
N GLU A 15 -15.34 -27.97 49.82
CA GLU A 15 -16.20 -27.02 49.14
C GLU A 15 -15.47 -25.69 48.98
N ALA A 16 -14.85 -25.48 47.83
CA ALA A 16 -14.50 -24.14 47.39
C ALA A 16 -15.81 -23.49 46.95
N THR A 17 -16.53 -22.90 47.91
CA THR A 17 -17.64 -21.98 47.65
C THR A 17 -17.14 -20.95 46.64
N ALA A 18 -17.51 -21.12 45.38
CA ALA A 18 -17.31 -20.12 44.35
C ALA A 18 -18.13 -18.91 44.81
N ARG A 19 -17.46 -17.97 45.49
CA ARG A 19 -18.03 -16.66 45.74
C ARG A 19 -18.15 -16.03 44.36
N VAL A 20 -19.34 -16.14 43.79
CA VAL A 20 -19.79 -15.33 42.67
C VAL A 20 -19.73 -13.91 43.20
N THR A 21 -18.61 -13.24 42.92
CA THR A 21 -18.47 -11.81 43.09
C THR A 21 -19.61 -11.21 42.28
N ALA A 22 -20.67 -10.78 42.98
CA ALA A 22 -21.79 -10.13 42.36
C ALA A 22 -21.21 -9.00 41.52
N VAL A 23 -21.37 -9.12 40.20
CA VAL A 23 -21.05 -8.06 39.26
C VAL A 23 -21.72 -6.80 39.83
N PRO A 24 -20.99 -5.71 40.11
CA PRO A 24 -21.66 -4.47 40.42
C PRO A 24 -22.50 -4.15 39.19
N LEU A 25 -23.81 -4.33 39.31
CA LEU A 25 -24.77 -3.72 38.42
C LEU A 25 -24.65 -2.22 38.70
N SER A 26 -23.61 -1.59 38.16
CA SER A 26 -23.71 -0.20 37.77
C SER A 26 -24.88 -0.21 36.79
N ASP A 27 -26.00 0.39 37.17
CA ASP A 27 -27.08 0.69 36.26
C ASP A 27 -26.40 1.11 34.95
N VAL A 28 -26.60 0.29 33.91
CA VAL A 28 -26.44 0.81 32.57
C VAL A 28 -27.42 1.96 32.59
N ASP A 29 -26.89 3.19 32.54
CA ASP A 29 -27.67 4.38 32.23
C ASP A 29 -28.39 4.05 30.91
N THR A 30 -29.56 3.42 31.04
CA THR A 30 -30.55 3.38 30.00
C THR A 30 -31.01 4.81 29.95
N HIS A 31 -30.25 5.65 29.24
CA HIS A 31 -30.73 6.92 28.74
C HIS A 31 -32.17 6.67 28.33
N ALA A 32 -33.09 7.39 28.99
CA ALA A 32 -34.52 7.25 28.79
C ALA A 32 -34.79 7.03 27.30
N ARG A 33 -35.49 5.92 26.97
CA ARG A 33 -35.79 5.42 25.62
C ARG A 33 -36.59 6.41 24.74
N GLY A 34 -36.63 7.69 25.07
CA GLY A 34 -37.43 8.72 24.41
C GLY A 34 -36.66 9.80 23.65
N GLU A 35 -35.35 10.03 23.85
CA GLU A 35 -34.69 11.25 23.33
C GLU A 35 -33.27 11.04 22.82
N ALA A 36 -32.98 9.93 22.12
CA ALA A 36 -31.89 9.99 21.14
C ALA A 36 -32.32 11.00 20.07
N SER A 37 -31.92 12.25 20.22
CA SER A 37 -32.21 13.28 19.22
C SER A 37 -31.70 12.79 17.86
N ILE A 38 -32.37 13.16 16.77
CA ILE A 38 -31.93 12.85 15.41
C ILE A 38 -30.43 13.17 15.23
N GLY A 39 -29.93 14.20 15.92
CA GLY A 39 -28.51 14.56 15.94
C GLY A 39 -27.60 13.47 16.54
N THR A 40 -27.99 12.84 17.65
CA THR A 40 -27.20 11.74 18.27
C THR A 40 -27.16 10.46 17.43
N LEU A 41 -28.24 10.16 16.71
CA LEU A 41 -28.31 9.04 15.76
C LEU A 41 -27.42 9.29 14.54
N VAL A 42 -27.47 10.49 13.97
CA VAL A 42 -26.61 10.90 12.84
C VAL A 42 -25.13 10.91 13.26
N GLN A 43 -24.82 11.40 14.46
CA GLN A 43 -23.46 11.40 14.99
C GLN A 43 -22.92 9.98 15.18
N SER A 44 -23.73 9.07 15.73
CA SER A 44 -23.34 7.67 15.96
C SER A 44 -23.20 6.87 14.65
N ALA A 45 -24.09 7.11 13.68
CA ALA A 45 -23.97 6.52 12.34
C ALA A 45 -22.74 7.03 11.60
N SER A 46 -22.47 8.33 11.67
CA SER A 46 -21.28 8.95 11.07
C SER A 46 -19.98 8.42 11.69
N ALA A 47 -19.98 8.18 13.01
CA ALA A 47 -18.85 7.59 13.71
C ALA A 47 -18.58 6.14 13.26
N GLN A 48 -19.63 5.33 13.06
CA GLN A 48 -19.50 3.95 12.57
C GLN A 48 -19.00 3.88 11.13
N VAL A 49 -19.54 4.72 10.24
CA VAL A 49 -19.04 4.82 8.86
C VAL A 49 -17.58 5.25 8.85
N SER A 50 -17.22 6.24 9.68
CA SER A 50 -15.82 6.67 9.82
C SER A 50 -14.90 5.55 10.33
N ALA A 51 -15.38 4.74 11.28
CA ALA A 51 -14.64 3.59 11.79
C ALA A 51 -14.45 2.50 10.72
N LEU A 52 -15.48 2.21 9.92
CA LEU A 52 -15.41 1.24 8.83
C LEU A 52 -14.45 1.69 7.72
N VAL A 53 -14.54 2.95 7.30
CA VAL A 53 -13.62 3.52 6.31
C VAL A 53 -12.19 3.47 6.84
N ARG A 54 -11.98 3.78 8.13
CA ARG A 54 -10.66 3.71 8.74
C ARG A 54 -10.11 2.28 8.76
N SER A 55 -10.93 1.28 9.10
CA SER A 55 -10.49 -0.13 9.12
C SER A 55 -10.17 -0.64 7.71
N GLU A 56 -10.96 -0.28 6.70
CA GLU A 56 -10.69 -0.68 5.32
C GLU A 56 -9.37 -0.08 4.82
N VAL A 57 -9.11 1.18 5.17
CA VAL A 57 -7.83 1.85 4.86
C VAL A 57 -6.68 1.19 5.60
N GLU A 58 -6.85 0.78 6.86
CA GLU A 58 -5.79 0.08 7.61
C GLU A 58 -5.50 -1.31 7.05
N LEU A 59 -6.53 -2.03 6.62
CA LEU A 59 -6.40 -3.31 5.94
C LEU A 59 -5.66 -3.15 4.60
N ALA A 60 -6.12 -2.23 3.74
CA ALA A 60 -5.48 -1.93 2.46
C ALA A 60 -4.01 -1.50 2.65
N LYS A 61 -3.72 -0.69 3.69
CA LYS A 61 -2.34 -0.34 4.04
C LYS A 61 -1.50 -1.54 4.44
N ALA A 62 -2.04 -2.47 5.22
CA ALA A 62 -1.31 -3.67 5.64
C ALA A 62 -1.01 -4.59 4.44
N GLU A 63 -1.97 -4.76 3.54
CA GLU A 63 -1.81 -5.56 2.32
C GLU A 63 -0.79 -4.92 1.37
N ILE A 64 -0.95 -3.63 1.06
CA ILE A 64 -0.01 -2.88 0.22
C ILE A 64 1.39 -2.86 0.85
N ALA A 65 1.52 -2.69 2.17
CA ALA A 65 2.84 -2.71 2.82
C ALA A 65 3.52 -4.09 2.70
N GLY A 66 2.75 -5.18 2.83
CA GLY A 66 3.24 -6.54 2.62
C GLY A 66 3.72 -6.77 1.18
N GLU A 67 2.93 -6.34 0.20
CA GLU A 67 3.28 -6.42 -1.22
C GLU A 67 4.49 -5.56 -1.57
N ALA A 68 4.50 -4.30 -1.12
CA ALA A 68 5.60 -3.36 -1.34
C ALA A 68 6.92 -3.87 -0.77
N LYS A 69 6.90 -4.54 0.40
CA LYS A 69 8.10 -5.16 0.97
C LYS A 69 8.62 -6.30 0.09
N LYS A 70 7.74 -7.19 -0.38
CA LYS A 70 8.12 -8.29 -1.28
C LYS A 70 8.68 -7.76 -2.60
N ALA A 71 7.99 -6.77 -3.19
CA ALA A 71 8.44 -6.09 -4.39
C ALA A 71 9.80 -5.39 -4.17
N GLY A 72 9.99 -4.75 -3.02
CA GLY A 72 11.25 -4.09 -2.66
C GLY A 72 12.43 -5.06 -2.52
N VAL A 73 12.22 -6.22 -1.89
CA VAL A 73 13.24 -7.28 -1.82
C VAL A 73 13.57 -7.82 -3.21
N GLY A 74 12.56 -8.09 -4.04
CA GLY A 74 12.75 -8.52 -5.42
C GLY A 74 13.52 -7.50 -6.25
N ALA A 75 13.15 -6.22 -6.16
CA ALA A 75 13.85 -5.12 -6.81
C ALA A 75 15.30 -4.99 -6.33
N GLY A 76 15.56 -5.22 -5.03
CA GLY A 76 16.91 -5.26 -4.47
C GLY A 76 17.78 -6.35 -5.10
N PHE A 77 17.26 -7.59 -5.22
CA PHE A 77 17.98 -8.67 -5.90
C PHE A 77 18.20 -8.39 -7.38
N PHE A 78 17.21 -7.82 -8.08
CA PHE A 78 17.37 -7.40 -9.47
C PHE A 78 18.41 -6.30 -9.64
N ALA A 79 18.51 -5.37 -8.69
CA ALA A 79 19.56 -4.35 -8.69
C ALA A 79 20.94 -4.98 -8.54
N VAL A 80 21.12 -5.90 -7.58
CA VAL A 80 22.39 -6.64 -7.41
C VAL A 80 22.73 -7.45 -8.66
N ALA A 81 21.77 -8.21 -9.19
CA ALA A 81 21.96 -8.98 -10.42
C ALA A 81 22.31 -8.09 -11.61
N GLY A 82 21.66 -6.93 -11.74
CA GLY A 82 21.95 -5.94 -12.78
C GLY A 82 23.38 -5.39 -12.68
N VAL A 83 23.83 -5.06 -11.46
CA VAL A 83 25.22 -4.60 -11.22
C VAL A 83 26.22 -5.70 -11.56
N VAL A 84 25.99 -6.94 -11.09
CA VAL A 84 26.86 -8.08 -11.41
C VAL A 84 26.92 -8.33 -12.91
N ALA A 85 25.77 -8.34 -13.60
CA ALA A 85 25.71 -8.52 -15.04
C ALA A 85 26.42 -7.38 -15.80
N LEU A 86 26.27 -6.14 -15.34
CA LEU A 86 26.93 -4.98 -15.93
C LEU A 86 28.46 -5.11 -15.85
N TYR A 87 29.01 -5.38 -14.67
CA TYR A 87 30.46 -5.57 -14.52
C TYR A 87 30.96 -6.84 -15.23
N SER A 88 30.21 -7.94 -15.17
CA SER A 88 30.57 -9.19 -15.86
C SER A 88 30.59 -9.02 -17.38
N SER A 89 29.76 -8.14 -17.94
CA SER A 89 29.74 -7.87 -19.38
C SER A 89 31.10 -7.38 -19.91
N PHE A 90 31.84 -6.59 -19.14
CA PHE A 90 33.18 -6.14 -19.51
C PHE A 90 34.14 -7.32 -19.70
N PHE A 91 34.14 -8.26 -18.74
CA PHE A 91 34.94 -9.48 -18.83
C PHE A 91 34.50 -10.39 -19.97
N LEU A 92 33.18 -10.48 -20.23
CA LEU A 92 32.66 -11.25 -21.36
C LEU A 92 33.17 -10.72 -22.69
N PHE A 93 33.09 -9.40 -22.94
CA PHE A 93 33.58 -8.83 -24.19
C PHE A 93 35.10 -8.92 -24.32
N PHE A 94 35.84 -8.75 -23.22
CA PHE A 94 37.28 -8.95 -23.23
C PHE A 94 37.64 -10.41 -23.55
N PHE A 95 36.95 -11.37 -22.93
CA PHE A 95 37.10 -12.79 -23.22
C PHE A 95 36.80 -13.10 -24.68
N LEU A 96 35.71 -12.56 -25.25
CA LEU A 96 35.39 -12.75 -26.67
C LEU A 96 36.50 -12.19 -27.57
N ALA A 97 37.02 -11.02 -27.25
CA ALA A 97 38.09 -10.40 -28.03
C ALA A 97 39.38 -11.23 -27.98
N GLU A 98 39.74 -11.74 -26.80
CA GLU A 98 40.93 -12.58 -26.65
C GLU A 98 40.74 -13.97 -27.28
N LEU A 99 39.54 -14.54 -27.19
CA LEU A 99 39.19 -15.78 -27.87
C LEU A 99 39.33 -15.64 -29.39
N LEU A 100 38.84 -14.54 -29.98
CA LEU A 100 39.02 -14.27 -31.40
C LEU A 100 40.49 -14.04 -31.77
N ALA A 101 41.30 -13.53 -30.84
CA ALA A 101 42.72 -13.28 -31.07
C ALA A 101 43.56 -14.57 -31.27
N GLU A 102 43.02 -15.75 -30.93
CA GLU A 102 43.64 -17.04 -31.26
C GLU A 102 43.72 -17.29 -32.78
N TRP A 103 42.81 -16.72 -33.57
CA TRP A 103 42.74 -16.90 -35.03
C TRP A 103 43.01 -15.62 -35.83
N LEU A 104 42.95 -14.44 -35.21
CA LEU A 104 43.11 -13.14 -35.87
C LEU A 104 44.15 -12.25 -35.16
N PRO A 105 44.71 -11.25 -35.86
CA PRO A 105 45.48 -10.20 -35.19
C PRO A 105 44.65 -9.56 -34.06
N ARG A 106 45.26 -9.43 -32.88
CA ARG A 106 44.58 -8.95 -31.67
C ARG A 106 43.81 -7.64 -31.88
N TRP A 107 44.37 -6.68 -32.63
CA TRP A 107 43.67 -5.42 -32.92
C TRP A 107 42.36 -5.62 -33.72
N ALA A 108 42.33 -6.58 -34.65
CA ALA A 108 41.15 -6.87 -35.47
C ALA A 108 40.07 -7.58 -34.65
N ALA A 109 40.46 -8.50 -33.77
CA ALA A 109 39.54 -9.17 -32.84
C ALA A 109 38.81 -8.16 -31.94
N PHE A 110 39.54 -7.22 -31.33
CA PHE A 110 38.96 -6.16 -30.53
C PHE A 110 38.04 -5.23 -31.34
N LEU A 111 38.40 -4.92 -32.59
CA LEU A 111 37.56 -4.11 -33.48
C LEU A 111 36.23 -4.82 -33.82
N ILE A 112 36.26 -6.14 -34.07
CA ILE A 112 35.06 -6.94 -34.34
C ILE A 112 34.12 -6.93 -33.12
N VAL A 113 34.67 -7.15 -31.92
CA VAL A 113 33.88 -7.13 -30.68
C VAL A 113 33.33 -5.73 -30.41
N PHE A 114 34.07 -4.67 -30.69
CA PHE A 114 33.58 -3.30 -30.59
C PHE A 114 32.36 -3.05 -31.51
N VAL A 115 32.42 -3.50 -32.76
CA VAL A 115 31.27 -3.40 -33.69
C VAL A 115 30.08 -4.21 -33.18
N LEU A 116 30.30 -5.42 -32.65
CA LEU A 116 29.26 -6.22 -32.01
C LEU A 116 28.58 -5.46 -30.85
N MET A 117 29.36 -4.77 -30.01
CA MET A 117 28.82 -3.94 -28.92
C MET A 117 27.96 -2.79 -29.44
N LEU A 118 28.37 -2.11 -30.51
CA LEU A 118 27.57 -1.04 -31.13
C LEU A 118 26.23 -1.58 -31.68
N VAL A 119 26.24 -2.78 -32.28
CA VAL A 119 25.01 -3.43 -32.75
C VAL A 119 24.07 -3.73 -31.58
N ILE A 120 24.58 -4.35 -30.51
CA ILE A 120 23.79 -4.66 -29.31
C ILE A 120 23.22 -3.37 -28.69
N ALA A 121 24.05 -2.33 -28.52
CA ALA A 121 23.63 -1.04 -27.98
C ALA A 121 22.57 -0.37 -28.87
N GLY A 122 22.75 -0.40 -30.19
CA GLY A 122 21.79 0.13 -31.15
C GLY A 122 20.43 -0.57 -31.08
N VAL A 123 20.41 -1.90 -31.00
CA VAL A 123 19.17 -2.70 -30.85
C VAL A 123 18.49 -2.39 -29.52
N ALA A 124 19.24 -2.37 -28.41
CA ALA A 124 18.71 -2.06 -27.09
C ALA A 124 18.11 -0.64 -27.04
N ALA A 125 18.82 0.36 -27.58
CA ALA A 125 18.34 1.73 -27.69
C ALA A 125 17.07 1.83 -28.55
N PHE A 126 17.02 1.12 -29.69
CA PHE A 126 15.85 1.10 -30.55
C PHE A 126 14.62 0.50 -29.86
N ILE A 127 14.77 -0.65 -29.19
CA ILE A 127 13.69 -1.28 -28.41
C ILE A 127 13.24 -0.34 -27.28
N GLY A 128 14.19 0.27 -26.55
CA GLY A 128 13.91 1.22 -25.48
C GLY A 128 13.10 2.42 -25.99
N LEU A 129 13.52 3.03 -27.09
CA LEU A 129 12.80 4.14 -27.73
C LEU A 129 11.40 3.74 -28.17
N LYS A 130 11.22 2.53 -28.75
CA LYS A 130 9.90 2.03 -29.14
C LYS A 130 9.00 1.84 -27.92
N LYS A 131 9.53 1.31 -26.82
CA LYS A 131 8.76 1.12 -25.58
C LYS A 131 8.35 2.45 -24.96
N VAL A 132 9.27 3.41 -24.83
CA VAL A 132 8.97 4.76 -24.30
C VAL A 132 7.91 5.46 -25.15
N LYS A 133 7.99 5.36 -26.48
CA LYS A 133 6.99 5.95 -27.40
C LYS A 133 5.62 5.29 -27.32
N THR A 134 5.54 4.03 -26.87
CA THR A 134 4.29 3.28 -26.74
C THR A 134 3.59 3.52 -25.41
N VAL A 135 4.29 4.04 -24.39
CA VAL A 135 3.67 4.45 -23.13
C VAL A 135 2.86 5.72 -23.38
N GLY A 136 1.57 5.54 -23.64
CA GLY A 136 0.61 6.63 -23.79
C GLY A 136 0.55 7.48 -22.52
N LYS A 137 0.31 8.79 -22.68
CA LYS A 137 0.06 9.68 -21.54
C LYS A 137 -1.13 9.12 -20.74
N PRO A 138 -1.16 9.22 -19.40
CA PRO A 138 -2.29 8.74 -18.60
C PRO A 138 -3.49 9.68 -18.77
N GLU A 139 -4.14 9.62 -19.95
CA GLU A 139 -5.21 10.51 -20.38
C GLU A 139 -6.41 10.47 -19.42
N LYS A 140 -6.74 9.28 -18.88
CA LYS A 140 -7.82 9.10 -17.92
C LYS A 140 -7.55 9.80 -16.58
N THR A 141 -6.30 9.75 -16.10
CA THR A 141 -5.88 10.48 -14.90
C THR A 141 -5.90 11.99 -15.14
N ILE A 142 -5.45 12.43 -16.31
CA ILE A 142 -5.47 13.84 -16.70
C ILE A 142 -6.91 14.36 -16.80
N GLN A 143 -7.82 13.61 -17.43
CA GLN A 143 -9.24 13.96 -17.52
C GLN A 143 -9.90 14.02 -16.15
N SER A 144 -9.68 13.02 -15.29
CA SER A 144 -10.25 13.00 -13.93
C SER A 144 -9.79 14.20 -13.09
N VAL A 145 -8.52 14.62 -13.20
CA VAL A 145 -8.03 15.83 -12.52
C VAL A 145 -8.63 17.12 -13.09
N GLN A 146 -8.90 17.18 -14.39
CA GLN A 146 -9.57 18.32 -15.02
C GLN A 146 -11.04 18.42 -14.62
N ASP A 147 -11.75 17.30 -14.56
CA ASP A 147 -13.14 17.24 -14.10
C ASP A 147 -13.24 17.68 -12.63
N LEU A 148 -12.33 17.23 -11.77
CA LEU A 148 -12.25 17.65 -10.36
C LEU A 148 -12.09 19.18 -10.21
N LYS A 149 -11.32 19.82 -11.08
CA LYS A 149 -11.17 21.29 -11.08
C LYS A 149 -12.45 22.03 -11.48
N THR A 150 -13.37 21.36 -12.17
CA THR A 150 -14.63 21.93 -12.64
C THR A 150 -15.74 21.84 -11.58
N VAL A 151 -15.71 20.82 -10.70
CA VAL A 151 -16.68 20.65 -9.61
C VAL A 151 -16.28 21.28 -8.28
N ILE A 152 -15.09 21.86 -8.16
CA ILE A 152 -14.72 22.70 -7.02
C ILE A 152 -15.12 24.15 -7.34
N PRO A 153 -16.26 24.67 -6.84
CA PRO A 153 -16.52 26.10 -6.89
C PRO A 153 -15.41 26.81 -6.12
N ALA A 154 -14.56 27.55 -6.85
CA ALA A 154 -13.70 28.54 -6.23
C ALA A 154 -14.61 29.45 -5.40
N GLY A 155 -14.39 29.45 -4.08
CA GLY A 155 -15.31 29.96 -3.08
C GLY A 155 -16.05 31.21 -3.52
N ASP A 156 -17.37 31.08 -3.58
CA ASP A 156 -18.32 32.15 -3.83
C ASP A 156 -18.30 33.10 -2.62
N ALA A 157 -17.28 33.96 -2.56
CA ALA A 157 -17.06 34.97 -1.52
C ALA A 157 -18.02 36.18 -1.64
N SER A 158 -19.20 35.96 -2.23
CA SER A 158 -20.15 37.03 -2.61
C SER A 158 -21.53 36.90 -1.99
N ARG A 159 -21.78 35.97 -1.06
CA ARG A 159 -23.02 35.99 -0.28
C ARG A 159 -22.94 37.00 0.87
N ARG A 160 -23.08 38.28 0.53
CA ARG A 160 -23.53 39.30 1.50
C ARG A 160 -24.97 38.96 1.90
N PRO A 161 -25.29 38.82 3.20
CA PRO A 161 -26.67 38.74 3.64
C PRO A 161 -27.27 40.16 3.52
N GLU A 162 -28.19 40.35 2.59
CA GLU A 162 -29.04 41.55 2.57
C GLU A 162 -29.93 41.53 3.81
N HIS A 163 -29.66 42.46 4.73
CA HIS A 163 -30.45 42.70 5.92
C HIS A 163 -31.76 43.38 5.49
N SER A 164 -32.86 42.62 5.47
CA SER A 164 -34.20 43.18 5.37
C SER A 164 -34.45 44.08 6.58
N THR A 165 -34.38 45.39 6.36
CA THR A 165 -34.80 46.38 7.34
C THR A 165 -36.26 46.73 7.04
N SER A 166 -37.16 45.96 7.62
CA SER A 166 -38.56 46.36 7.79
C SER A 166 -38.60 47.52 8.78
N HIS A 167 -38.77 48.74 8.28
CA HIS A 167 -39.01 49.91 9.12
C HIS A 167 -40.51 50.16 9.19
N GLY A 168 -41.09 49.91 10.37
CA GLY A 168 -42.47 50.24 10.68
C GLY A 168 -42.67 51.74 10.67
N LEU A 169 -43.62 52.19 9.84
CA LEU A 169 -44.11 53.56 9.85
C LEU A 169 -45.23 53.66 10.88
N TYR A 170 -44.88 54.15 12.08
CA TYR A 170 -45.81 54.84 12.96
C TYR A 170 -45.58 56.34 12.78
N THR A 171 -46.51 57.02 12.11
CA THR A 171 -47.03 58.37 12.39
C THR A 171 -48.18 58.65 11.43
#